data_AF-A0A2V8IK93-F1
#
_entry.id   AF-A0A2V8IK93-F1
#
_cell.length_a   1.000
_cell.length_b   1.000
_cell.length_c   1.000
_cell.angle_alpha   90.00
_cell.angle_beta   90.00
_cell.angle_gamma   90.00
#
_symmetry.space_group_name_H-M   'P 1'
#
loop_
_entity.id
_entity.type
_entity.pdbx_description
1 polymer ?
#
loop_
_entity_poly.entity_id
_entity_poly.type
_entity_poly.pdbx_seq_one_letter_code
_entity_poly.pdbx_strand_id
1 'polypeptide(L)' 'MDIPVALDRLCYRYPFPLVDAVTEHEPGRRVIAVKNVTVNEDFFQGHFPGEPLMPGV' A
#
# COMPACT_ATOMS: atom_id res chain seq x y z
N MET A 1 4.80 -1.78 14.82
CA MET A 1 4.54 -1.30 13.46
C MET A 1 3.93 0.07 13.63
N ASP A 2 4.71 1.13 13.47
CA ASP A 2 4.25 2.50 13.72
C ASP A 2 3.47 2.96 12.49
N ILE A 3 2.21 2.51 12.40
CA ILE A 3 1.30 2.89 11.32
C ILE A 3 0.93 4.35 11.59
N PRO A 4 1.22 5.31 10.67
CA PRO A 4 0.80 6.69 10.85
C PRO A 4 -0.66 6.76 11.28
N VAL A 5 -1.01 7.57 12.28
CA VAL A 5 -2.40 7.73 12.77
C VAL A 5 -3.40 8.01 11.62
N ALA A 6 -2.92 8.60 10.52
CA ALA A 6 -3.69 8.81 9.30
C ALA A 6 -4.16 7.50 8.64
N LEU A 7 -3.36 6.43 8.69
CA LEU A 7 -3.66 5.10 8.15
C LEU A 7 -4.59 4.28 9.06
N ASP A 8 -4.61 4.54 10.37
CA ASP A 8 -5.57 3.88 11.28
C ASP A 8 -7.03 4.30 11.01
N ARG A 9 -7.22 5.47 10.39
CA ARG A 9 -8.54 5.93 9.90
C ARG A 9 -9.04 5.14 8.68
N LEU A 10 -8.16 4.42 7.98
CA LEU A 10 -8.58 3.56 6.89
C LEU A 10 -9.17 2.28 7.50
N CYS A 11 -10.43 1.99 7.17
CA CYS A 11 -11.12 0.77 7.61
C CYS A 11 -10.55 -0.51 6.99
N TYR A 12 -9.57 -0.39 6.08
CA TYR A 12 -8.92 -1.51 5.43
C TYR A 12 -7.94 -2.18 6.39
N ARG A 13 -7.91 -3.51 6.33
CA ARG A 13 -6.95 -4.36 7.04
C ARG A 13 -6.34 -5.30 6.01
N TYR A 14 -5.25 -5.95 6.41
CA TYR A 14 -4.56 -6.93 5.59
C TYR A 14 -5.56 -7.85 4.87
N PRO A 15 -5.38 -8.13 3.57
CA PRO A 15 -4.23 -7.78 2.71
C PRO A 15 -4.35 -6.48 1.89
N PHE A 16 -5.39 -5.66 2.10
CA PHE A 16 -5.68 -4.51 1.24
C PHE A 16 -5.25 -3.10 1.70
N PRO A 17 -4.48 -2.86 2.78
CA PRO A 17 -3.85 -1.56 2.98
C PRO A 17 -2.63 -1.46 2.05
N LEU A 18 -2.77 -0.65 0.98
CA LEU A 18 -1.72 -0.46 -0.04
C LEU A 18 -1.02 0.91 0.09
N VAL A 19 -1.00 1.48 1.28
CA VAL A 19 -0.26 2.70 1.60
C VAL A 19 0.49 2.45 2.90
N ASP A 20 1.80 2.64 2.89
CA ASP A 20 2.66 2.40 4.06
C ASP A 20 3.00 3.71 4.79
N ALA A 21 3.12 4.80 4.05
CA ALA A 21 3.42 6.12 4.61
C ALA A 21 2.82 7.26 3.79
N VAL A 22 2.55 8.39 4.44
CA VAL A 22 2.20 9.66 3.79
C VAL A 22 3.37 10.61 4.00
N THR A 23 3.97 11.10 2.92
CA THR A 23 5.14 11.99 2.96
C THR A 23 4.76 13.47 2.83
N GLU A 24 3.65 13.77 2.16
CA GLU A 24 3.09 15.13 2.05
C GLU A 24 1.55 15.09 2.09
N HIS A 25 0.93 16.09 2.72
CA HIS A 25 -0.52 16.22 2.78
C HIS A 25 -0.94 17.69 2.77
N GLU A 26 -1.62 18.09 1.69
CA GLU A 26 -2.32 19.36 1.52
C GLU A 26 -3.84 19.11 1.50
N PRO A 27 -4.56 19.35 2.61
CA PRO A 27 -5.98 19.05 2.71
C PRO A 27 -6.81 19.68 1.59
N GLY A 28 -7.66 18.86 0.96
CA GLY A 28 -8.52 19.30 -0.16
C GLY A 28 -7.79 19.51 -1.49
N ARG A 29 -6.47 19.25 -1.55
CA ARG A 29 -5.67 19.48 -2.76
C ARG A 29 -4.80 18.29 -3.18
N ARG A 30 -3.91 17.79 -2.32
CA ARG A 30 -2.91 16.76 -2.70
C ARG A 30 -2.49 15.91 -1.52
N VAL A 31 -2.18 14.65 -1.78
CA VAL A 31 -1.44 13.76 -0.87
C VAL A 31 -0.32 13.09 -1.66
N ILE A 32 0.87 12.98 -1.08
CA ILE A 32 1.94 12.09 -1.57
C ILE A 32 2.11 10.97 -0.55
N ALA A 33 2.08 9.74 -1.04
CA ALA A 33 2.19 8.54 -0.23
C ALA A 33 3.17 7.55 -0.85
N VAL A 34 3.63 6.61 -0.03
CA VAL A 34 4.59 5.56 -0.39
C VAL A 34 3.94 4.21 -0.14
N LYS A 35 4.11 3.32 -1.12
CA LYS A 35 3.87 1.88 -1.01
C LYS A 35 5.19 1.18 -1.31
N ASN A 36 5.70 0.45 -0.33
CA ASN A 36 6.81 -0.45 -0.53
C ASN A 36 6.26 -1.70 -1.21
N VAL A 37 6.98 -2.15 -2.23
CA VAL A 37 6.63 -3.34 -3.00
C VAL A 37 7.61 -4.43 -2.65
N THR A 38 7.12 -5.56 -2.16
CA THR A 38 7.95 -6.71 -1.80
C THR A 38 7.37 -8.00 -2.36
N VAL A 39 8.23 -8.88 -2.89
CA VAL A 39 7.82 -10.19 -3.42
C VAL A 39 7.10 -11.07 -2.38
N ASN A 40 7.20 -10.72 -1.09
CA ASN A 40 6.53 -11.39 0.02
C ASN A 40 5.04 -10.98 0.20
N GLU A 41 4.44 -10.22 -0.71
CA GLU A 41 3.00 -9.92 -0.68
C GLU A 41 2.18 -11.02 -1.39
N ASP A 42 1.04 -11.41 -0.80
CA ASP A 42 0.24 -12.59 -1.23
C ASP A 42 -0.13 -12.59 -2.72
N PHE A 43 -0.42 -11.42 -3.30
CA PHE A 43 -0.84 -11.33 -4.70
C PHE A 43 0.28 -11.69 -5.69
N PHE A 44 1.56 -11.63 -5.31
CA PHE A 44 2.66 -12.05 -6.18
C PHE A 44 2.71 -13.56 -6.43
N GLN A 45 2.07 -14.37 -5.58
CA GLN A 45 1.95 -15.82 -5.84
C GLN A 45 1.13 -16.11 -7.10
N GLY A 46 0.16 -15.24 -7.42
CA GLY A 46 -0.75 -15.41 -8.56
C GLY A 46 -0.51 -14.44 -9.71
N HIS A 47 0.32 -13.42 -9.54
CA HIS A 47 0.49 -12.35 -10.52
C HIS A 47 1.98 -12.04 -10.76
N PHE A 48 2.68 -12.80 -11.59
CA PHE A 48 2.34 -14.12 -12.14
C PHE A 48 3.29 -15.19 -11.57
N PRO A 49 2.89 -16.48 -11.53
CA PRO A 49 3.78 -17.53 -11.04
C PRO A 49 5.11 -17.55 -11.80
N GLY A 50 6.22 -17.34 -11.08
CA GLY A 50 7.57 -17.26 -11.66
C GLY A 50 7.95 -15.88 -12.23
N GLU A 51 7.02 -14.95 -12.31
CA GLU A 51 7.22 -13.58 -12.82
C GLU A 51 6.42 -12.58 -11.97
N PRO A 52 6.91 -12.23 -10.76
CA PRO A 52 6.17 -11.36 -9.85
C PRO A 52 6.01 -9.96 -10.44
N LEU A 53 4.76 -9.57 -10.69
CA LEU A 53 4.35 -8.29 -11.25
C LEU A 53 3.32 -7.65 -10.32
N MET A 54 3.47 -6.38 -9.98
CA MET A 54 2.48 -5.71 -9.13
C MET A 54 1.19 -5.49 -9.92
N PRO A 55 0.00 -5.87 -9.40
CA PRO A 55 -1.26 -5.56 -10.04
C PRO A 55 -1.45 -4.04 -10.19
N GLY A 56 -1.90 -3.59 -11.37
CA GLY A 56 -2.15 -2.17 -11.65
C GLY A 56 -3.58 -1.70 -11.39
N VAL A 57 -4.43 -2.55 -10.81
CA VAL A 57 -5.87 -2.32 -10.55
C VAL A 57 -6.13 -1.77 -9.16
#